data_AF-A0A536ZQN5-F1
#
_entry.id   AF-A0A536ZQN5-F1
#
_cell.length_a   1.000
_cell.length_b   1.000
_cell.length_c   1.000
_cell.angle_alpha   90.00
_cell.angle_beta   90.00
_cell.angle_gamma   90.00
#
_symmetry.space_group_name_H-M   'P 1'
#
loop_
_entity.id
_entity.type
_entity.pdbx_description
1 polymer ?
#
loop_
_entity_poly.entity_id
_entity_poly.type
_entity_poly.pdbx_seq_one_letter_code
_entity_poly.pdbx_strand_id
1 'polypeptide(L)'
;MSMTADEAIAFVREQGVVLVAAKGAVPRLTEAIVGEPIKGSWWAHPKSHQIFAILQAVTDSKEVLVCRLVDGKITLVHRRLWPVLIRIA
;
A
#
# COMPACT_ATOMS: atom_id res chain seq x y z
N MET A 1 17.96 -5.80 -4.78
CA MET A 1 17.31 -4.93 -5.79
C MET A 1 16.21 -4.17 -5.07
N SER A 2 16.08 -2.86 -5.31
CA SER A 2 15.01 -2.04 -4.74
C SER A 2 13.71 -2.30 -5.50
N MET A 3 12.61 -2.49 -4.77
CA MET A 3 11.28 -2.62 -5.36
C MET A 3 10.94 -1.39 -6.22
N THR A 4 10.34 -1.62 -7.38
CA THR A 4 9.88 -0.62 -8.35
C THR A 4 8.40 -0.26 -8.13
N ALA A 5 7.91 0.77 -8.83
CA ALA A 5 6.50 1.15 -8.79
C ALA A 5 5.58 0.06 -9.38
N ASP A 6 5.99 -0.57 -10.48
CA ASP A 6 5.19 -1.64 -11.12
C ASP A 6 5.10 -2.88 -10.23
N GLU A 7 6.20 -3.26 -9.57
CA GLU A 7 6.21 -4.32 -8.56
C GLU A 7 5.31 -3.96 -7.36
N ALA A 8 5.23 -2.69 -6.98
CA ALA A 8 4.34 -2.21 -5.93
C ALA A 8 2.87 -2.30 -6.31
N ILE A 9 2.51 -1.93 -7.53
CA ILE A 9 1.14 -2.09 -8.03
C ILE A 9 0.79 -3.58 -8.15
N ALA A 10 1.73 -4.41 -8.63
CA ALA A 10 1.55 -5.86 -8.70
C ALA A 10 1.33 -6.48 -7.31
N PHE A 11 2.09 -6.04 -6.30
CA PHE A 11 1.89 -6.45 -4.91
C PHE A 11 0.49 -6.08 -4.40
N VAL A 12 0.03 -4.84 -4.65
CA VAL A 12 -1.33 -4.40 -4.28
C VAL A 12 -2.39 -5.23 -5.02
N ARG A 13 -2.16 -5.59 -6.29
CA ARG A 13 -3.05 -6.46 -7.06
C ARG A 13 -3.16 -7.86 -6.45
N GLU A 14 -2.04 -8.48 -6.10
CA GLU A 14 -1.99 -9.82 -5.51
C GLU A 14 -2.72 -9.85 -4.16
N GLN A 15 -2.34 -8.95 -3.25
CA GLN A 15 -2.94 -8.87 -1.92
C GLN A 15 -4.38 -8.36 -1.95
N GLY A 16 -4.73 -7.52 -2.94
CA GLY A 16 -6.04 -6.92 -3.11
C GLY A 16 -6.31 -5.75 -2.17
N VAL A 17 -6.06 -5.93 -0.86
CA VAL A 17 -6.22 -4.91 0.19
C VAL A 17 -4.92 -4.80 0.98
N VAL A 18 -4.36 -3.59 1.04
CA VAL A 18 -3.04 -3.34 1.66
C VAL A 18 -3.09 -2.07 2.49
N LEU A 19 -2.55 -2.08 3.70
CA LEU A 19 -2.36 -0.85 4.48
C LEU A 19 -1.14 -0.08 3.98
N VAL A 20 -1.18 1.24 3.99
CA VAL A 20 0.00 2.04 3.63
C VAL A 20 1.14 1.77 4.62
N ALA A 21 0.91 2.05 5.91
CA ALA A 21 1.94 1.89 6.94
C ALA A 21 1.44 1.39 8.29
N ALA A 22 0.14 1.51 8.56
CA ALA A 22 -0.38 1.17 9.87
C ALA A 22 -0.40 -0.34 10.12
N LYS A 23 -0.20 -0.75 11.38
CA LYS A 23 -0.34 -2.15 11.79
C LYS A 23 -1.79 -2.61 11.63
N GLY A 24 -1.99 -3.86 11.23
CA GLY A 24 -3.32 -4.46 11.08
C GLY A 24 -3.23 -5.89 10.59
N ALA A 25 -4.38 -6.49 10.30
CA ALA A 25 -4.49 -7.88 9.84
C ALA A 25 -4.10 -8.08 8.36
N VAL A 26 -3.85 -7.01 7.62
CA VAL A 26 -3.45 -7.05 6.20
C VAL A 26 -2.01 -6.55 6.01
N PRO A 27 -1.34 -6.92 4.90
CA PRO A 27 0.03 -6.49 4.62
C PRO A 27 0.20 -4.97 4.56
N ARG A 28 1.45 -4.52 4.71
CA ARG A 28 1.85 -3.11 4.66
C ARG A 28 2.73 -2.82 3.46
N LEU A 29 2.35 -1.86 2.63
CA LEU A 29 3.13 -1.51 1.44
C LEU A 29 4.51 -0.94 1.81
N THR A 30 4.58 -0.08 2.82
CA THR A 30 5.85 0.50 3.28
C THR A 30 6.88 -0.55 3.67
N GLU A 31 6.47 -1.65 4.31
CA GLU A 31 7.36 -2.76 4.66
C GLU A 31 7.70 -3.65 3.47
N ALA A 32 6.73 -3.89 2.58
CA ALA A 32 6.99 -4.61 1.34
C ALA A 32 8.06 -3.90 0.48
N ILE A 33 8.00 -2.55 0.40
CA ILE A 33 8.98 -1.72 -0.31
C ILE A 33 10.40 -1.94 0.20
N VAL A 34 10.59 -2.01 1.52
CA VAL A 34 11.92 -2.13 2.12
C VAL A 34 12.36 -3.57 2.36
N GLY A 35 11.42 -4.52 2.29
CA GLY A 35 11.64 -5.95 2.51
C GLY A 35 11.78 -6.35 3.99
N GLU A 36 11.46 -5.45 4.91
CA GLU A 36 11.68 -5.64 6.35
C GLU A 36 10.62 -4.91 7.20
N PRO A 37 10.40 -5.35 8.45
CA PRO A 37 9.51 -4.64 9.36
C PRO A 37 10.04 -3.25 9.73
N ILE A 38 9.17 -2.24 9.70
CA ILE A 38 9.50 -0.87 10.11
C ILE A 38 9.07 -0.65 11.57
N LYS A 39 10.02 -0.28 12.42
CA LYS A 39 9.76 0.17 13.79
C LYS A 39 9.56 1.69 13.82
N GLY A 40 8.43 2.15 14.36
CA GLY A 40 8.12 3.58 14.45
C GLY A 40 7.61 4.15 13.12
N SER A 41 7.96 5.41 12.83
CA SER A 41 7.51 6.10 11.61
C SER A 41 8.40 5.75 10.43
N TRP A 42 7.78 5.36 9.30
CA TRP A 42 8.51 5.10 8.05
C TRP A 42 9.23 6.36 7.51
N TRP A 43 8.78 7.56 7.88
CA TRP A 43 9.44 8.82 7.53
C TRP A 43 10.88 8.92 8.08
N ALA A 44 11.15 8.27 9.22
CA ALA A 44 12.47 8.23 9.83
C ALA A 44 13.34 7.07 9.31
N HIS A 45 12.81 6.24 8.39
CA HIS A 45 13.55 5.11 7.83
C HIS A 45 14.64 5.61 6.86
N PRO A 46 15.84 4.98 6.80
CA PRO A 46 16.89 5.37 5.85
C PRO A 46 16.45 5.32 4.37
N LYS A 47 15.43 4.51 4.06
CA LYS A 47 14.83 4.40 2.72
C LYS A 47 13.56 5.25 2.54
N SER A 48 13.34 6.28 3.36
CA SER A 48 12.11 7.10 3.33
C SER A 48 11.82 7.71 1.96
N HIS A 49 12.85 8.18 1.24
CA HIS A 49 12.68 8.73 -0.11
C HIS A 49 12.20 7.68 -1.12
N GLN A 50 12.73 6.46 -1.06
CA GLN A 50 12.27 5.35 -1.90
C GLN A 50 10.81 5.00 -1.57
N ILE A 51 10.48 4.91 -0.28
CA ILE A 51 9.10 4.67 0.19
C ILE A 51 8.17 5.75 -0.36
N PHE A 52 8.52 7.03 -0.20
CA PHE A 52 7.71 8.14 -0.65
C PHE A 52 7.49 8.10 -2.17
N ALA A 53 8.55 7.92 -2.97
CA ALA A 53 8.46 7.88 -4.42
C ALA A 53 7.54 6.74 -4.92
N ILE A 54 7.66 5.55 -4.33
CA ILE A 54 6.81 4.41 -4.70
C ILE A 54 5.37 4.63 -4.22
N LEU A 55 5.17 5.15 -3.01
CA LEU A 55 3.83 5.47 -2.52
C LEU A 55 3.12 6.46 -3.45
N GLN A 56 3.80 7.54 -3.89
CA GLN A 56 3.24 8.48 -4.85
C GLN A 56 2.82 7.79 -6.15
N ALA A 57 3.71 6.98 -6.75
CA ALA A 57 3.39 6.27 -7.99
C ALA A 57 2.21 5.30 -7.82
N VAL A 58 2.11 4.61 -6.69
CA VAL A 58 0.99 3.71 -6.38
C VAL A 58 -0.31 4.47 -6.17
N THR A 59 -0.29 5.61 -5.47
CA THR A 59 -1.49 6.42 -5.23
C THR A 59 -1.99 7.17 -6.46
N ASP A 60 -1.09 7.48 -7.41
CA ASP A 60 -1.43 8.12 -8.68
C ASP A 60 -1.93 7.12 -9.72
N SER A 61 -1.74 5.82 -9.48
CA SER A 61 -2.21 4.76 -10.37
C SER A 61 -3.73 4.66 -10.41
N LYS A 62 -4.29 4.61 -11.63
CA LYS A 62 -5.72 4.34 -11.85
C LYS A 62 -6.15 2.93 -11.46
N GLU A 63 -5.23 2.07 -11.03
CA GLU A 63 -5.53 0.71 -10.59
C GLU A 63 -5.77 0.59 -9.08
N VAL A 64 -5.49 1.65 -8.31
CA VAL A 64 -5.50 1.62 -6.86
C VAL A 64 -6.44 2.70 -6.32
N LEU A 65 -7.41 2.27 -5.52
CA LEU A 65 -8.24 3.18 -4.73
C LEU A 65 -7.55 3.41 -3.40
N VAL A 66 -7.40 4.67 -3.02
CA VAL A 66 -6.92 5.09 -1.69
C VAL A 66 -8.12 5.51 -0.86
N CYS A 67 -8.36 4.81 0.25
CA CYS A 67 -9.47 5.13 1.14
C CYS A 67 -9.15 4.77 2.60
N ARG A 68 -10.04 5.14 3.51
CA ARG A 68 -10.03 4.61 4.88
C ARG A 68 -10.99 3.43 4.95
N LEU A 69 -10.46 2.24 5.26
CA LEU A 69 -11.25 1.00 5.24
C LEU A 69 -10.92 0.12 6.44
N VAL A 70 -9.74 -0.53 6.45
CA VAL A 70 -9.36 -1.45 7.52
C VAL A 70 -9.09 -0.67 8.80
N ASP A 71 -9.94 -0.86 9.81
CA ASP A 71 -9.92 -0.12 11.08
C ASP A 71 -9.85 1.42 10.92
N GLY A 72 -10.45 1.96 9.84
CA GLY A 72 -10.40 3.39 9.53
C GLY A 72 -9.04 3.93 9.08
N LYS A 73 -8.10 3.04 8.73
CA LYS A 73 -6.72 3.39 8.34
C LYS A 73 -6.58 3.51 6.82
N ILE A 74 -5.58 4.28 6.39
CA ILE A 74 -5.29 4.49 4.97
C ILE A 74 -4.93 3.14 4.34
N THR A 75 -5.79 2.73 3.42
CA THR A 75 -5.82 1.42 2.77
C THR A 75 -5.80 1.63 1.27
N LEU A 76 -5.04 0.78 0.59
CA LEU A 76 -4.91 0.69 -0.85
C LEU A 76 -5.72 -0.54 -1.30
N VAL A 77 -6.67 -0.32 -2.21
CA VAL A 77 -7.54 -1.38 -2.72
C VAL A 77 -7.38 -1.47 -4.23
N HIS A 78 -6.93 -2.62 -4.73
CA HIS A 78 -6.79 -2.84 -6.16
C HIS A 78 -8.15 -2.88 -6.87
N ARG A 79 -8.21 -2.37 -8.10
CA ARG A 79 -9.42 -2.27 -8.93
C ARG A 79 -10.20 -3.55 -9.12
N ARG A 80 -9.54 -4.71 -9.05
CA ARG A 80 -10.21 -6.03 -9.12
C ARG A 80 -11.24 -6.22 -8.00
N LEU A 81 -11.10 -5.51 -6.89
CA LEU A 81 -12.02 -5.60 -5.74
C LEU A 81 -13.04 -4.46 -5.68
N TRP A 82 -12.92 -3.43 -6.53
CA TRP A 82 -13.86 -2.30 -6.49
C TRP A 82 -15.32 -2.70 -6.68
N PRO A 83 -15.70 -3.59 -7.61
CA PRO A 83 -17.11 -3.98 -7.74
C PRO A 83 -17.69 -4.61 -6.48
N VAL A 84 -16.88 -5.42 -5.78
CA VAL A 84 -17.29 -6.05 -4.51
C VAL A 84 -17.37 -5.01 -3.40
N LEU A 85 -16.38 -4.12 -3.32
CA LEU A 85 -16.34 -3.04 -2.34
C LEU A 85 -17.56 -2.10 -2.46
N ILE A 86 -17.91 -1.71 -3.68
CA ILE A 86 -19.07 -0.84 -3.96
C ILE A 86 -20.38 -1.54 -3.56
N ARG A 87 -20.48 -2.85 -3.76
CA ARG A 87 -21.69 -3.61 -3.42
C ARG A 87 -21.97 -3.69 -1.92
N ILE A 88 -20.94 -3.52 -1.09
CA ILE A 88 -21.05 -3.60 0.38
C ILE A 88 -20.99 -2.22 1.06
N ALA A 89 -20.89 -1.14 0.29
CA ALA A 89 -20.78 0.23 0.79
C ALA A 89 -22.13 0.91 0.99
#